data_AF-G6XM53-F1
#
_entry.id   AF-G6XM53-F1
#
_cell.length_a   1.000
_cell.length_b   1.000
_cell.length_c   1.000
_cell.angle_alpha   90.00
_cell.angle_beta   90.00
_cell.angle_gamma   90.00
#
_symmetry.space_group_name_H-M   'P 1'
#
loop_
_entity.id
_entity.type
_entity.pdbx_description
1 polymer ?
#
loop_
_entity_poly.entity_id
_entity_poly.type
_entity_poly.pdbx_seq_one_letter_code
_entity_poly.pdbx_strand_id
1 'polypeptide(L)' 'MRAAAYADLQIIRRLRNRIAHHEPIFTRNIADDYQRIHDMIAWRSQVAAAWMDRKQTVLTLLAMKP' A
#
# COMPACT_ATOMS: atom_id res chain seq x y z
N MET A 1 -10.58 -14.94 7.61
CA MET A 1 -9.72 -13.98 8.35
C MET A 1 -8.24 -14.15 8.05
N ARG A 2 -7.58 -15.28 8.37
CA ARG A 2 -6.13 -15.47 8.10
C ARG A 2 -5.77 -15.50 6.61
N ALA A 3 -6.55 -16.20 5.78
CA ALA A 3 -6.27 -16.32 4.34
C ALA A 3 -6.27 -14.96 3.60
N ALA A 4 -7.13 -14.03 4.00
CA ALA A 4 -7.17 -12.68 3.43
C ALA A 4 -5.89 -11.90 3.74
N ALA A 5 -5.45 -11.88 5.01
CA ALA A 5 -4.20 -11.23 5.40
C ALA A 5 -2.98 -11.83 4.67
N TYR A 6 -2.94 -13.16 4.46
CA TYR A 6 -1.89 -13.79 3.65
C TYR A 6 -1.94 -13.34 2.19
N ALA A 7 -3.12 -13.24 1.59
CA ALA A 7 -3.27 -12.75 0.22
C ALA A 7 -2.80 -11.29 0.11
N ASP A 8 -3.16 -10.43 1.08
CA ASP A 8 -2.74 -9.03 1.12
C ASP A 8 -1.22 -8.90 1.22
N LEU A 9 -0.57 -9.70 2.08
CA LEU A 9 0.90 -9.75 2.17
C LEU A 9 1.55 -10.15 0.83
N GLN A 10 0.95 -11.07 0.07
CA GLN A 10 1.47 -11.43 -1.26
C GLN A 10 1.31 -10.30 -2.28
N ILE A 11 0.22 -9.54 -2.22
CA ILE A 11 0.01 -8.36 -3.06
C ILE A 11 1.06 -7.30 -2.73
N ILE A 12 1.25 -6.98 -1.45
CA ILE A 12 2.23 -6.00 -0.97
C ILE A 12 3.66 -6.43 -1.35
N ARG A 13 3.99 -7.72 -1.18
CA ARG A 13 5.30 -8.26 -1.56
C ARG A 13 5.59 -8.07 -3.04
N ARG A 14 4.62 -8.36 -3.91
CA ARG A 14 4.76 -8.15 -5.36
C ARG A 14 4.94 -6.68 -5.71
N LEU A 15 4.13 -5.79 -5.13
CA LEU A 15 4.29 -4.35 -5.33
C LEU A 15 5.68 -3.86 -4.92
N ARG A 16 6.15 -4.20 -3.71
CA ARG A 16 7.48 -3.83 -3.23
C ARG A 16 8.57 -4.34 -4.15
N ASN A 17 8.45 -5.58 -4.64
CA ASN A 17 9.41 -6.13 -5.59
C ASN A 17 9.46 -5.31 -6.89
N ARG A 18 8.32 -4.94 -7.46
CA ARG A 18 8.30 -4.09 -8.67
C ARG A 18 8.97 -2.74 -8.43
N ILE A 19 8.67 -2.08 -7.31
CA ILE A 19 9.30 -0.81 -6.93
C ILE A 19 10.82 -0.97 -6.80
N ALA A 20 11.29 -2.01 -6.11
CA ALA A 20 12.73 -2.26 -5.92
C ALA A 20 13.47 -2.57 -7.23
N HIS A 21 12.80 -3.26 -8.17
CA HIS A 21 13.35 -3.54 -9.50
C HIS A 21 13.09 -2.39 -10.49
N HIS A 22 12.53 -1.26 -10.04
CA HIS A 22 12.14 -0.12 -10.89
C HIS A 22 11.22 -0.51 -12.06
N GLU A 23 10.39 -1.53 -11.87
CA GLU A 23 9.39 -1.94 -12.85
C GLU A 23 8.22 -0.96 -12.87
N PRO A 24 7.62 -0.68 -14.04
CA PRO A 24 6.43 0.15 -14.14
C PRO A 24 5.26 -0.42 -13.32
N ILE A 25 4.42 0.43 -12.72
CA ILE A 25 3.21 0.00 -11.98
C ILE A 25 1.92 0.68 -12.49
N PHE A 26 1.95 1.21 -13.72
CA PHE A 26 0.87 2.05 -14.29
C PHE A 26 -0.51 1.39 -14.32
N THR A 27 -0.57 0.06 -14.43
CA THR A 27 -1.82 -0.70 -14.51
C THR A 27 -2.38 -1.12 -13.14
N ARG A 28 -1.70 -0.79 -12.04
CA ARG A 28 -2.15 -1.16 -10.69
C ARG A 28 -3.12 -0.12 -10.14
N ASN A 29 -4.08 -0.59 -9.34
CA ASN A 29 -4.87 0.31 -8.51
C ASN A 29 -4.03 0.72 -7.28
N ILE A 30 -3.36 1.85 -7.38
CA ILE A 30 -2.48 2.37 -6.33
C ILE A 30 -3.27 2.74 -5.06
N ALA A 31 -4.54 3.14 -5.19
CA ALA A 31 -5.39 3.42 -4.03
C ALA A 31 -5.69 2.14 -3.23
N ASP A 32 -6.03 1.04 -3.91
CA ASP A 32 -6.23 -0.25 -3.24
C ASP A 32 -4.94 -0.78 -2.61
N ASP A 33 -3.81 -0.64 -3.33
CA ASP A 33 -2.50 -1.02 -2.81
C ASP A 33 -2.15 -0.23 -1.54
N TYR A 34 -2.42 1.07 -1.53
CA TYR A 34 -2.25 1.92 -0.35
C TYR A 34 -3.10 1.42 0.81
N GLN A 35 -4.41 1.20 0.58
CA GLN A 35 -5.33 0.78 1.64
C GLN A 35 -4.89 -0.56 2.24
N ARG A 36 -4.47 -1.53 1.42
CA ARG A 36 -3.95 -2.83 1.91
C ARG A 36 -2.72 -2.67 2.80
N ILE A 37 -1.79 -1.80 2.42
CA ILE A 37 -0.59 -1.53 3.24
C ILE A 37 -1.00 -0.88 4.56
N HIS A 38 -1.86 0.14 4.49
CA HIS A 38 -2.37 0.83 5.67
C HIS A 38 -3.05 -0.16 6.63
N ASP A 39 -3.98 -0.98 6.14
CA ASP A 39 -4.73 -1.94 6.97
C ASP A 39 -3.81 -3.00 7.61
N MET A 40 -2.81 -3.47 6.87
CA MET A 40 -1.81 -4.40 7.40
C MET A 40 -0.99 -3.79 8.54
N ILE A 41 -0.61 -2.51 8.42
CA ILE A 41 0.10 -1.79 9.47
C ILE A 41 -0.84 -1.51 10.65
N ALA A 42 -2.06 -1.04 10.39
CA ALA A 42 -3.07 -0.72 11.40
C ALA A 42 -3.45 -1.95 12.24
N TRP A 43 -3.49 -3.13 11.61
CA TRP A 43 -3.69 -4.40 12.31
C TRP A 43 -2.60 -4.69 13.36
N ARG A 44 -1.37 -4.21 13.15
CA ARG A 44 -0.25 -4.34 14.10
C ARG A 44 -0.16 -3.16 15.05
N SER A 45 -0.39 -1.94 14.56
CA SER A 45 -0.30 -0.69 15.32
C SER A 45 -1.02 0.45 14.59
N GLN A 46 -2.07 0.96 15.21
CA GLN A 46 -2.79 2.15 14.75
C GLN A 46 -1.88 3.40 14.75
N VAL A 47 -0.95 3.50 15.69
CA VAL A 47 0.01 4.62 15.78
C VAL A 47 0.95 4.62 14.57
N ALA A 48 1.43 3.44 14.15
CA ALA A 48 2.29 3.32 12.98
C ALA A 48 1.55 3.63 11.67
N ALA A 49 0.27 3.25 11.56
CA ALA A 49 -0.57 3.57 10.41
C ALA A 49 -0.78 5.09 10.27
N ALA A 50 -1.16 5.76 11.36
CA ALA A 50 -1.29 7.22 11.39
C ALA A 50 0.04 7.95 11.15
N TRP A 51 1.19 7.33 11.46
CA TRP A 51 2.50 7.86 11.09
C TRP A 51 2.76 7.72 9.59
N MET A 52 2.45 6.57 8.99
CA MET A 52 2.56 6.33 7.55
C MET A 52 1.73 7.35 6.75
N ASP A 53 0.48 7.61 7.14
CA ASP A 53 -0.41 8.55 6.45
C ASP A 53 0.20 9.94 6.31
N ARG A 54 0.98 10.37 7.30
CA ARG A 54 1.65 11.67 7.34
C ARG A 54 2.98 11.70 6.60
N LYS A 55 3.55 10.55 6.23
CA LYS A 55 4.89 10.43 5.63
C LYS A 55 4.88 10.11 4.14
N GLN A 56 3.71 9.85 3.58
CA GLN A 56 3.50 9.52 2.18
C GLN A 56 2.90 10.72 1.42
N THR A 57 3.10 10.76 0.10
CA THR A 57 2.50 11.74 -0.81
C THR A 57 1.58 11.10 -1.85
N VAL A 58 1.46 9.76 -1.83
CA VAL A 58 0.71 8.94 -2.79
C VAL A 58 -0.76 9.37 -2.84
N LEU A 59 -1.42 9.53 -1.70
CA LEU A 59 -2.83 9.95 -1.66
C LEU A 59 -3.04 11.33 -2.27
N THR A 60 -2.14 12.28 -1.98
CA THR A 60 -2.18 13.63 -2.57
C THR A 60 -2.00 13.57 -4.09
N LEU A 61 -1.02 12.79 -4.56
CA LEU A 61 -0.77 12.62 -6.00
C LEU A 61 -1.94 11.95 -6.73
N LEU A 62 -2.60 10.97 -6.09
CA LEU A 62 -3.78 10.32 -6.65
C LEU A 62 -4.96 11.27 -6.78
N ALA A 63 -5.18 12.13 -5.79
CA ALA A 63 -6.25 13.13 -5.81
C ALA A 63 -6.04 14.22 -6.88
N MET A 64 -4.79 14.44 -7.30
CA MET A 64 -4.45 15.41 -8.36
C MET A 64 -4.45 14.80 -9.77
N LYS A 65 -4.69 13.50 -9.91
CA LYS A 65 -4.73 12.85 -11.22
C LYS A 65 -6.01 13.30 -11.96
N PRO A 66 -5.89 13.88 -13.17
CA PRO A 66 -7.04 14.37 -13.94
C PRO A 66 -7.97 13.24 -14.39
#